data_AF-A0A2D4XQ09-F1
#
_entry.id   AF-A0A2D4XQ09-F1
#
_cell.length_a   1.000
_cell.length_b   1.000
_cell.length_c   1.000
_cell.angle_alpha   90.00
_cell.angle_beta   90.00
_cell.angle_gamma   90.00
#
_symmetry.space_group_name_H-M   'P 1'
#
loop_
_entity.id
_entity.type
_entity.pdbx_description
1 polymer ?
#
loop_
_entity_poly.entity_id
_entity_poly.type
_entity_poly.pdbx_seq_one_letter_code
_entity_poly.pdbx_strand_id
1 'polypeptide(L)'
;MKKLFRIFVFAVIINFTYGCSETKQKTRSEIYSEKTAELINDLLKDEGNHICDCLLEPNNSSMAEIYKSEVPAFEFEDYIVKKLSLKNVAEIDSLYGFKEKLTLNPDLITQAIKVISNREYDSINRKYDSLFIKYEYDKALEIFINTYPNICSFNKPIFDKNLKNGLFWISSGSTCLWTPPPKVKNVQGVWEYDWN
;
A
#
# COMPACT_ATOMS: atom_id res chain seq x y z
N MET A 1 12.43 57.94 -30.02
CA MET A 1 11.83 57.57 -28.72
C MET A 1 10.68 56.55 -28.81
N LYS A 2 9.84 56.52 -29.88
CA LYS A 2 8.72 55.56 -29.99
C LYS A 2 9.08 54.08 -30.26
N LYS A 3 10.27 53.80 -30.82
CA LYS A 3 10.73 52.42 -31.14
C LYS A 3 11.31 51.66 -29.94
N LEU A 4 11.98 52.36 -29.02
CA LEU A 4 12.54 51.76 -27.79
C LEU A 4 11.43 51.38 -26.79
N PHE A 5 10.34 52.15 -26.74
CA PHE A 5 9.19 51.87 -25.89
C PHE A 5 8.46 50.57 -26.27
N ARG A 6 8.45 50.20 -27.56
CA ARG A 6 7.82 48.95 -28.02
C ARG A 6 8.62 47.70 -27.68
N ILE A 7 9.95 47.81 -27.59
CA ILE A 7 10.84 46.69 -27.23
C ILE A 7 10.74 46.40 -25.72
N PHE A 8 10.63 47.44 -24.90
CA PHE A 8 10.50 47.29 -23.45
C PHE A 8 9.17 46.61 -23.04
N VAL A 9 8.08 46.91 -23.76
CA VAL A 9 6.77 46.27 -23.52
C VAL A 9 6.80 44.76 -23.88
N PHE A 10 7.52 44.36 -24.93
CA PHE A 10 7.65 42.94 -25.28
C PHE A 10 8.50 42.14 -24.29
N ALA A 11 9.55 42.75 -23.70
CA ALA A 11 10.41 42.08 -22.71
C ALA A 11 9.73 41.86 -21.35
N VAL A 12 8.79 42.74 -20.97
CA VAL A 12 8.03 42.61 -19.71
C VAL A 12 6.93 41.55 -19.82
N ILE A 13 6.32 41.37 -21.01
CA ILE A 13 5.27 40.37 -21.21
C ILE A 13 5.84 38.93 -21.24
N ILE A 14 7.06 38.73 -21.73
CA ILE A 14 7.70 37.40 -21.78
C ILE A 14 8.12 36.89 -20.37
N ASN A 15 8.29 37.78 -19.39
CA ASN A 15 8.61 37.38 -18.01
C ASN A 15 7.37 37.03 -17.17
N PHE A 16 6.15 37.22 -17.68
CA PHE A 16 4.91 36.95 -16.94
C PHE A 16 4.27 35.58 -17.24
N THR A 17 4.79 34.80 -18.19
CA THR A 17 4.23 33.48 -18.55
C THR A 17 4.99 32.30 -17.97
N TYR A 18 6.07 32.51 -17.21
CA TYR A 18 6.58 31.50 -16.28
C TYR A 18 5.73 31.51 -15.01
N GLY A 19 4.45 31.17 -15.16
CA GLY A 19 3.68 30.68 -14.04
C GLY A 19 4.39 29.44 -13.53
N CYS A 20 5.08 29.56 -12.39
CA CYS A 20 5.37 28.41 -11.56
C CYS A 20 4.03 27.71 -11.35
N SER A 21 3.78 26.61 -12.06
CA SER A 21 2.83 25.63 -11.57
C SER A 21 3.35 25.28 -10.18
N GLU A 22 2.67 25.74 -9.13
CA GLU A 22 2.92 25.25 -7.79
C GLU A 22 2.69 23.74 -7.86
N THR A 23 3.76 22.97 -8.03
CA THR A 23 3.72 21.53 -7.86
C THR A 23 3.36 21.34 -6.40
N LYS A 24 2.07 21.12 -6.15
CA LYS A 24 1.53 20.85 -4.82
C LYS A 24 2.43 19.80 -4.18
N GLN A 25 3.10 20.18 -3.10
CA GLN A 25 3.95 19.26 -2.38
C GLN A 25 3.09 18.11 -1.87
N LYS A 26 3.44 16.87 -2.24
CA LYS A 26 2.73 15.68 -1.78
C LYS A 26 2.88 15.56 -0.27
N THR A 27 1.78 15.24 0.38
CA THR A 27 1.72 14.86 1.79
C THR A 27 2.41 13.52 2.00
N ARG A 28 2.78 13.24 3.25
CA ARG A 28 3.42 11.97 3.63
C ARG A 28 2.53 10.76 3.32
N SER A 29 1.22 10.88 3.50
CA SER A 29 0.24 9.83 3.17
C SER A 29 0.07 9.62 1.66
N GLU A 30 0.15 10.68 0.85
CA GLU A 30 0.15 10.57 -0.62
C GLU A 30 1.41 9.82 -1.10
N ILE A 31 2.59 10.19 -0.59
CA ILE A 31 3.86 9.49 -0.89
C ILE A 31 3.77 8.01 -0.46
N TYR A 32 3.27 7.75 0.75
CA TYR A 32 3.09 6.39 1.28
C TYR A 32 2.19 5.53 0.39
N SER A 33 1.07 6.09 -0.05
CA SER A 33 0.09 5.39 -0.88
C SER A 33 0.64 5.08 -2.27
N GLU A 34 1.34 6.04 -2.89
CA GLU A 34 2.01 5.83 -4.17
C GLU A 34 3.10 4.75 -4.07
N LYS A 35 3.93 4.79 -3.03
CA LYS A 35 4.98 3.78 -2.81
C LYS A 35 4.43 2.40 -2.49
N THR A 36 3.28 2.32 -1.85
CA THR A 36 2.57 1.05 -1.64
C THR A 36 2.09 0.49 -2.97
N ALA A 37 1.53 1.32 -3.86
CA ALA A 37 1.12 0.88 -5.19
C ALA A 37 2.30 0.41 -6.05
N GLU A 38 3.41 1.14 -6.04
CA GLU A 38 4.66 0.72 -6.69
C GLU A 38 5.13 -0.66 -6.20
N LEU A 39 5.20 -0.85 -4.87
CA LEU A 39 5.58 -2.12 -4.24
C LEU A 39 4.68 -3.27 -4.68
N ILE A 40 3.36 -3.10 -4.61
CA ILE A 40 2.39 -4.13 -5.00
C ILE A 40 2.58 -4.51 -6.47
N ASN A 41 2.69 -3.52 -7.34
CA ASN A 41 2.86 -3.76 -8.77
C ASN A 41 4.15 -4.51 -9.06
N ASP A 42 5.26 -4.15 -8.44
CA ASP A 42 6.53 -4.83 -8.69
C ASP A 42 6.53 -6.27 -8.19
N LEU A 43 5.97 -6.54 -7.02
CA LEU A 43 5.90 -7.89 -6.47
C LEU A 43 4.92 -8.82 -7.23
N LEU A 44 3.90 -8.26 -7.87
CA LEU A 44 2.90 -9.03 -8.62
C LEU A 44 3.17 -9.10 -10.14
N LYS A 45 4.20 -8.40 -10.64
CA LYS A 45 4.63 -8.48 -12.05
C LYS A 45 5.35 -9.78 -12.39
N ASP A 46 6.04 -10.37 -11.42
CA ASP A 46 6.77 -11.62 -11.63
C ASP A 46 5.76 -12.77 -11.83
N GLU A 47 5.81 -13.46 -12.97
CA GLU A 47 4.91 -14.56 -13.32
C GLU A 47 4.93 -15.69 -12.26
N GLY A 48 6.05 -15.87 -11.56
CA GLY A 48 6.15 -16.82 -10.44
C GLY A 48 5.38 -16.39 -9.18
N ASN A 49 5.03 -15.11 -9.08
CA ASN A 49 4.31 -14.50 -7.95
C ASN A 49 2.95 -13.91 -8.36
N HIS A 50 2.54 -14.02 -9.63
CA HIS A 50 1.26 -13.52 -10.12
C HIS A 50 0.12 -14.44 -9.68
N ILE A 51 -0.28 -14.27 -8.41
CA ILE A 51 -1.30 -15.07 -7.73
C ILE A 51 -2.60 -14.29 -7.49
N CYS A 52 -2.72 -13.06 -8.01
CA CYS A 52 -3.77 -12.13 -7.61
C CYS A 52 -4.55 -11.54 -8.79
N ASP A 53 -5.80 -11.94 -8.99
CA ASP A 53 -6.73 -11.24 -9.90
C ASP A 53 -7.51 -10.14 -9.16
N CYS A 54 -7.70 -10.31 -7.85
CA CYS A 54 -8.39 -9.38 -6.98
C CYS A 54 -7.50 -9.02 -5.78
N LEU A 55 -7.48 -7.75 -5.38
CA LEU A 55 -6.74 -7.28 -4.22
C LEU A 55 -7.69 -6.63 -3.21
N LEU A 56 -7.81 -7.24 -2.04
CA LEU A 56 -8.60 -6.67 -0.94
C LEU A 56 -7.84 -5.49 -0.31
N GLU A 57 -8.52 -4.34 -0.19
CA GLU A 57 -8.00 -3.22 0.57
C GLU A 57 -7.70 -3.65 2.02
N PRO A 58 -6.52 -3.32 2.56
CA PRO A 58 -6.22 -3.64 3.94
C PRO A 58 -7.13 -2.82 4.86
N ASN A 59 -7.31 -3.30 6.09
CA ASN A 59 -7.88 -2.46 7.12
C ASN A 59 -6.96 -1.25 7.40
N ASN A 60 -7.49 -0.21 8.05
CA ASN A 60 -6.70 0.99 8.33
C ASN A 60 -5.73 0.83 9.52
N SER A 61 -5.87 -0.25 10.28
CA SER A 61 -5.01 -0.55 11.42
C SER A 61 -3.56 -0.74 10.97
N SER A 62 -2.64 -0.17 11.73
CA SER A 62 -1.21 -0.41 11.52
C SER A 62 -0.88 -1.88 11.79
N MET A 63 0.16 -2.39 11.12
CA MET A 63 0.58 -3.77 11.35
C MET A 63 0.96 -4.02 12.82
N ALA A 64 1.54 -3.03 13.50
CA ALA A 64 1.83 -3.11 14.92
C ALA A 64 0.58 -3.28 15.79
N GLU A 65 -0.51 -2.55 15.49
CA GLU A 65 -1.79 -2.72 16.20
C GLU A 65 -2.36 -4.12 15.99
N ILE A 66 -2.30 -4.63 14.75
CA ILE A 66 -2.84 -5.96 14.43
C ILE A 66 -2.05 -7.06 15.16
N TYR A 67 -0.72 -7.03 15.11
CA TYR A 67 0.11 -8.02 15.83
C TYR A 67 -0.09 -7.94 17.34
N LYS A 68 -0.23 -6.73 17.89
CA LYS A 68 -0.52 -6.56 19.31
C LYS A 68 -1.86 -7.18 19.72
N SER A 69 -2.86 -7.18 18.85
CA SER A 69 -4.16 -7.82 19.14
C SER A 69 -4.19 -9.32 18.85
N GLU A 70 -3.60 -9.75 17.74
CA GLU A 70 -3.74 -11.13 17.25
C GLU A 70 -2.66 -12.07 17.78
N VAL A 71 -1.45 -11.55 18.01
CA VAL A 71 -0.29 -12.32 18.47
C VAL A 71 0.44 -11.55 19.60
N PRO A 72 -0.21 -11.28 20.74
CA PRO A 72 0.33 -10.41 21.79
C PRO A 72 1.63 -10.90 22.44
N ALA A 73 1.95 -12.19 22.31
CA ALA A 73 3.22 -12.76 22.78
C ALA A 73 4.40 -12.49 21.83
N PHE A 74 4.14 -11.96 20.63
CA PHE A 74 5.17 -11.59 19.67
C PHE A 74 5.51 -10.10 19.79
N GLU A 75 6.75 -9.81 20.18
CA GLU A 75 7.27 -8.45 20.28
C GLU A 75 7.52 -7.84 18.89
N PHE A 76 6.44 -7.38 18.24
CA PHE A 76 6.47 -6.90 16.86
C PHE A 76 7.32 -5.63 16.68
N GLU A 77 7.37 -4.76 17.69
CA GLU A 77 8.21 -3.56 17.64
C GLU A 77 9.70 -3.92 17.60
N ASP A 78 10.13 -4.91 18.41
CA ASP A 78 11.50 -5.44 18.37
C ASP A 78 11.82 -6.09 17.02
N TYR A 79 10.83 -6.79 16.43
CA TYR A 79 10.96 -7.34 15.07
C TYR A 79 11.24 -6.24 14.05
N ILE A 80 10.49 -5.13 14.09
CA ILE A 80 10.70 -3.97 13.20
C ILE A 80 12.10 -3.39 13.41
N VAL A 81 12.49 -3.13 14.66
CA VAL A 81 13.80 -2.57 15.00
C VAL A 81 14.91 -3.41 14.41
N LYS A 82 14.85 -4.74 14.59
CA LYS A 82 15.83 -5.67 14.05
C LYS A 82 15.82 -5.71 12.52
N LYS A 83 14.66 -5.93 11.88
CA LYS A 83 14.58 -6.14 10.43
C LYS A 83 14.86 -4.87 9.62
N LEU A 84 14.52 -3.70 10.14
CA LEU A 84 14.81 -2.41 9.50
C LEU A 84 16.10 -1.76 10.04
N SER A 85 16.86 -2.46 10.89
CA SER A 85 18.15 -2.00 11.44
C SER A 85 18.05 -0.62 12.11
N LEU A 86 17.00 -0.42 12.91
CA LEU A 86 16.78 0.81 13.67
C LEU A 86 17.62 0.78 14.94
N LYS A 87 17.92 1.96 15.51
CA LYS A 87 18.68 2.02 16.76
C LYS A 87 17.88 1.57 17.97
N ASN A 88 16.58 1.84 17.99
CA ASN A 88 15.66 1.53 19.08
C ASN A 88 14.21 1.72 18.61
N VAL A 89 13.28 1.33 19.49
CA VAL A 89 11.82 1.44 19.27
C VAL A 89 11.36 2.88 19.02
N ALA A 90 12.03 3.89 19.59
CA ALA A 90 11.63 5.29 19.39
C ALA A 90 11.81 5.77 17.93
N GLU A 91 12.64 5.09 17.13
CA GLU A 91 12.77 5.40 15.69
C GLU A 91 11.61 4.84 14.84
N ILE A 92 10.77 3.94 15.38
CA ILE A 92 9.61 3.37 14.67
C ILE A 92 8.64 4.48 14.23
N ASP A 93 8.44 5.48 15.07
CA ASP A 93 7.58 6.64 14.82
C ASP A 93 8.01 7.48 13.59
N SER A 94 9.24 7.29 13.13
CA SER A 94 9.78 7.95 11.95
C SER A 94 9.52 7.18 10.66
N LEU A 95 9.09 5.92 10.73
CA LEU A 95 8.79 5.06 9.58
C LEU A 95 7.48 5.46 8.89
N TYR A 96 7.36 5.15 7.60
CA TYR A 96 6.07 5.26 6.91
C TYR A 96 5.21 4.04 7.22
N GLY A 97 3.89 4.24 7.31
CA GLY A 97 2.89 3.19 7.55
C GLY A 97 2.37 3.11 8.98
N PHE A 98 2.99 3.84 9.91
CA PHE A 98 2.56 3.96 11.30
C PHE A 98 1.50 5.06 11.49
N LYS A 99 1.75 6.26 10.97
CA LYS A 99 0.85 7.42 11.15
C LYS A 99 0.05 7.72 9.88
N GLU A 100 0.50 7.21 8.75
CA GLU A 100 -0.08 7.49 7.45
C GLU A 100 -1.34 6.65 7.21
N LYS A 101 -2.32 7.30 6.59
CA LYS A 101 -3.48 6.62 6.01
C LYS A 101 -3.09 6.08 4.65
N LEU A 102 -3.32 4.80 4.43
CA LEU A 102 -3.22 4.20 3.10
C LEU A 102 -4.53 4.48 2.35
N THR A 103 -4.42 5.09 1.17
CA THR A 103 -5.53 5.15 0.22
C THR A 103 -5.05 4.52 -1.07
N LEU A 104 -5.48 3.31 -1.37
CA LEU A 104 -5.15 2.70 -2.66
C LEU A 104 -5.87 3.47 -3.75
N ASN A 105 -5.12 4.00 -4.71
CA ASN A 105 -5.69 4.50 -5.95
C ASN A 105 -5.72 3.34 -6.95
N PRO A 106 -6.89 2.81 -7.34
CA PRO A 106 -6.98 1.72 -8.31
C PRO A 106 -6.28 2.03 -9.63
N ASP A 107 -6.21 3.30 -10.03
CA ASP A 107 -5.53 3.74 -11.26
C ASP A 107 -4.00 3.57 -11.20
N LEU A 108 -3.44 3.48 -9.99
CA LEU A 108 -2.01 3.22 -9.76
C LEU A 108 -1.70 1.74 -9.56
N ILE A 109 -2.70 0.90 -9.39
CA ILE A 109 -2.54 -0.55 -9.33
C ILE A 109 -2.66 -1.09 -10.76
N THR A 110 -1.87 -2.11 -11.08
CA THR A 110 -1.86 -2.74 -12.40
C THR A 110 -3.29 -3.08 -12.84
N GLN A 111 -3.69 -2.64 -14.04
CA GLN A 111 -5.09 -2.75 -14.52
C GLN A 111 -5.61 -4.19 -14.62
N ALA A 112 -4.73 -5.18 -14.58
CA ALA A 112 -5.09 -6.59 -14.51
C ALA A 112 -5.69 -7.01 -13.14
N ILE A 113 -5.56 -6.18 -12.10
CA ILE A 113 -5.96 -6.50 -10.73
C ILE A 113 -7.15 -5.63 -10.31
N LYS A 114 -8.26 -6.27 -9.93
CA LYS A 114 -9.41 -5.56 -9.37
C LYS A 114 -9.19 -5.26 -7.88
N VAL A 115 -9.15 -3.99 -7.50
CA VAL A 115 -9.14 -3.59 -6.08
C VAL A 115 -10.54 -3.73 -5.49
N ILE A 116 -10.67 -4.48 -4.40
CA ILE A 116 -11.92 -4.71 -3.66
C ILE A 116 -11.89 -3.86 -2.41
N SER A 117 -12.83 -2.92 -2.29
CA SER A 117 -12.90 -2.10 -1.07
C SER A 117 -13.38 -2.90 0.14
N ASN A 118 -12.96 -2.49 1.34
CA ASN A 118 -13.47 -3.09 2.58
C ASN A 118 -15.01 -3.06 2.66
N ARG A 119 -15.64 -2.00 2.12
CA ARG A 119 -17.11 -1.87 2.08
C ARG A 119 -17.76 -2.92 1.17
N GLU A 120 -17.17 -3.18 0.01
CA GLU A 120 -17.63 -4.24 -0.90
C GLU A 120 -17.50 -5.60 -0.22
N TYR A 121 -16.34 -5.88 0.37
CA TYR A 121 -16.07 -7.09 1.14
C TYR A 121 -17.04 -7.29 2.31
N ASP A 122 -17.30 -6.26 3.13
CA ASP A 122 -18.25 -6.32 4.25
C ASP A 122 -19.70 -6.53 3.79
N SER A 123 -20.10 -5.96 2.65
CA SER A 123 -21.44 -6.19 2.08
C SER A 123 -21.63 -7.65 1.71
N ILE A 124 -20.57 -8.28 1.25
CA ILE A 124 -20.49 -9.68 0.85
C ILE A 124 -20.47 -10.57 2.08
N ASN A 125 -19.56 -10.31 3.02
CA ASN A 125 -19.50 -11.06 4.27
C ASN A 125 -20.81 -11.01 5.03
N ARG A 126 -21.50 -9.87 5.16
CA ARG A 126 -22.84 -9.86 5.82
C ARG A 126 -23.88 -10.74 5.12
N LYS A 127 -23.83 -10.82 3.79
CA LYS A 127 -24.69 -11.71 3.01
C LYS A 127 -24.33 -13.17 3.27
N TYR A 128 -23.04 -13.48 3.38
CA TYR A 128 -22.55 -14.85 3.61
C TYR A 128 -22.58 -15.29 5.07
N ASP A 129 -22.38 -14.42 6.05
CA ASP A 129 -22.53 -14.68 7.49
C ASP A 129 -23.93 -15.21 7.79
N SER A 130 -24.94 -14.66 7.10
CA SER A 130 -26.31 -15.16 7.18
C SER A 130 -26.48 -16.60 6.64
N LEU A 131 -25.64 -17.01 5.68
CA LEU A 131 -25.58 -18.37 5.11
C LEU A 131 -24.67 -19.30 5.93
N PHE A 132 -23.56 -18.80 6.48
CA PHE A 132 -22.64 -19.51 7.37
C PHE A 132 -23.33 -19.94 8.67
N ILE A 133 -24.13 -19.05 9.26
CA ILE A 133 -24.94 -19.37 10.46
C ILE A 133 -25.97 -20.48 10.16
N LYS A 134 -26.32 -20.71 8.89
CA LYS A 134 -27.39 -21.62 8.47
C LYS A 134 -26.91 -22.99 7.95
N TYR A 135 -25.64 -23.36 8.16
CA TYR A 135 -24.99 -24.59 7.69
C TYR A 135 -24.65 -24.65 6.17
N GLU A 136 -24.67 -23.52 5.44
CA GLU A 136 -24.31 -23.46 4.01
C GLU A 136 -22.90 -22.91 3.76
N TYR A 137 -21.92 -23.29 4.59
CA TYR A 137 -20.54 -22.80 4.50
C TYR A 137 -19.93 -23.01 3.11
N ASP A 138 -20.07 -24.21 2.55
CA ASP A 138 -19.48 -24.58 1.27
C ASP A 138 -20.04 -23.72 0.12
N LYS A 139 -21.34 -23.43 0.11
CA LYS A 139 -21.97 -22.57 -0.90
C LYS A 139 -21.52 -21.12 -0.75
N ALA A 140 -21.41 -20.62 0.47
CA ALA A 140 -20.95 -19.26 0.72
C ALA A 140 -19.51 -19.06 0.24
N LEU A 141 -18.63 -20.02 0.57
CA LEU A 141 -17.25 -20.04 0.12
C LEU A 141 -17.14 -20.18 -1.41
N GLU A 142 -17.93 -21.07 -2.02
CA GLU A 142 -17.97 -21.26 -3.47
C GLU A 142 -18.37 -19.97 -4.20
N ILE A 143 -19.45 -19.30 -3.77
CA ILE A 143 -19.88 -18.06 -4.41
C ILE A 143 -18.82 -16.97 -4.21
N PHE A 144 -18.18 -16.89 -3.04
CA PHE A 144 -17.12 -15.93 -2.77
C PHE A 144 -15.92 -16.13 -3.71
N ILE A 145 -15.40 -17.36 -3.82
CA ILE A 145 -14.26 -17.69 -4.70
C ILE A 145 -14.63 -17.46 -6.17
N ASN A 146 -15.86 -17.81 -6.59
CA ASN A 146 -16.31 -17.56 -7.96
C ASN A 146 -16.49 -16.07 -8.28
N THR A 147 -16.82 -15.24 -7.29
CA THR A 147 -16.96 -13.80 -7.47
C THR A 147 -15.60 -13.10 -7.49
N TYR A 148 -14.63 -13.60 -6.70
CA TYR A 148 -13.29 -13.05 -6.55
C TYR A 148 -12.25 -14.16 -6.72
N PRO A 149 -12.05 -14.63 -7.97
CA PRO A 149 -11.01 -15.62 -8.23
C PRO A 149 -9.66 -15.06 -7.80
N ASN A 150 -8.81 -15.93 -7.26
CA ASN A 150 -7.45 -15.59 -6.85
C ASN A 150 -7.37 -14.30 -6.03
N ILE A 151 -8.30 -14.12 -5.07
CA ILE A 151 -8.29 -12.95 -4.20
C ILE A 151 -7.06 -12.98 -3.30
N CYS A 152 -6.36 -11.86 -3.24
CA CYS A 152 -5.26 -11.62 -2.34
C CYS A 152 -5.63 -10.58 -1.30
N SER A 153 -5.06 -10.74 -0.11
CA SER A 153 -5.04 -9.72 0.92
C SER A 153 -3.59 -9.42 1.33
N PHE A 154 -3.39 -8.23 1.87
CA PHE A 154 -2.10 -7.77 2.32
C PHE A 154 -2.26 -6.87 3.54
N ASN A 155 -1.15 -6.65 4.25
CA ASN A 155 -1.13 -5.69 5.35
C ASN A 155 -0.47 -4.38 4.91
N LYS A 156 -0.91 -3.26 5.49
CA LYS A 156 -0.27 -1.96 5.31
C LYS A 156 1.26 -2.10 5.43
N PRO A 157 2.05 -1.81 4.38
CA PRO A 157 3.50 -1.91 4.46
C PRO A 157 4.04 -0.92 5.48
N ILE A 158 5.16 -1.28 6.10
CA ILE A 158 5.98 -0.36 6.89
C ILE A 158 7.23 -0.08 6.06
N PHE A 159 7.53 1.18 5.75
CA PHE A 159 8.77 1.53 5.05
C PHE A 159 9.72 2.30 5.97
N ASP A 160 11.02 2.12 5.72
CA ASP A 160 12.04 2.97 6.31
C ASP A 160 11.87 4.44 5.86
N LYS A 161 12.49 5.35 6.61
CA LYS A 161 12.42 6.80 6.36
C LYS A 161 12.87 7.22 4.95
N ASN A 162 13.66 6.37 4.29
CA ASN A 162 14.25 6.63 2.98
C ASN A 162 13.50 5.94 1.84
N LEU A 163 12.43 5.19 2.15
CA LEU A 163 11.66 4.37 1.20
C LEU A 163 12.55 3.39 0.42
N LYS A 164 13.58 2.84 1.08
CA LYS A 164 14.52 1.87 0.49
C LYS A 164 14.31 0.45 0.99
N ASN A 165 13.83 0.31 2.22
CA ASN A 165 13.49 -0.97 2.82
C ASN A 165 12.08 -0.89 3.36
N GLY A 166 11.43 -2.04 3.47
CA GLY A 166 10.14 -2.13 4.14
C GLY A 166 9.85 -3.54 4.64
N LEU A 167 8.69 -3.67 5.27
CA LEU A 167 8.08 -4.92 5.68
C LEU A 167 6.74 -5.02 4.98
N PHE A 168 6.55 -6.11 4.23
CA PHE A 168 5.35 -6.29 3.43
C PHE A 168 5.06 -7.77 3.20
N TRP A 169 3.79 -8.11 3.23
CA TRP A 169 3.30 -9.44 2.93
C TRP A 169 1.99 -9.32 2.16
N ILE A 170 1.89 -10.07 1.07
CA ILE A 170 0.71 -10.27 0.26
C ILE A 170 0.52 -11.77 0.08
N SER A 171 -0.71 -12.27 0.22
CA SER A 171 -1.01 -13.69 0.05
C SER A 171 -2.42 -13.91 -0.48
N SER A 172 -2.62 -15.06 -1.13
CA SER A 172 -3.95 -15.54 -1.51
C SER A 172 -4.82 -15.83 -0.27
N GLY A 173 -6.08 -15.42 -0.30
CA GLY A 173 -7.05 -15.64 0.78
C GLY A 173 -6.95 -14.63 1.93
N SER A 174 -7.58 -14.94 3.07
CA SER A 174 -7.51 -14.12 4.29
C SER A 174 -6.14 -14.28 4.96
N THR A 175 -5.39 -13.19 5.13
CA THR A 175 -4.15 -13.20 5.90
C THR A 175 -4.43 -13.49 7.38
N CYS A 176 -4.18 -14.71 7.85
CA CYS A 176 -3.96 -14.94 9.27
C CYS A 176 -2.50 -14.62 9.58
N LEU A 177 -2.23 -13.64 10.44
CA LEU A 177 -0.90 -13.08 10.69
C LEU A 177 -0.03 -13.91 11.63
N TRP A 178 -0.01 -15.23 11.43
CA TRP A 178 0.87 -16.13 12.20
C TRP A 178 2.35 -15.95 11.85
N THR A 179 2.65 -15.35 10.69
CA THR A 179 4.02 -15.16 10.21
C THR A 179 4.35 -13.67 10.05
N PRO A 180 5.39 -13.16 10.72
CA PRO A 180 5.83 -11.77 10.57
C PRO A 180 6.17 -11.48 9.09
N PRO A 181 5.87 -10.26 8.60
CA PRO A 181 6.08 -9.91 7.20
C PRO A 181 7.57 -9.99 6.85
N PRO A 182 7.95 -10.56 5.69
CA PRO A 182 9.32 -10.52 5.24
C PRO A 182 9.75 -9.08 4.94
N LYS A 183 11.07 -8.90 4.86
CA LYS A 183 11.66 -7.64 4.44
C LYS A 183 11.55 -7.53 2.92
N VAL A 184 11.28 -6.32 2.45
CA VAL A 184 11.35 -5.93 1.03
C VAL A 184 12.35 -4.80 0.87
N LYS A 185 12.96 -4.68 -0.31
CA LYS A 185 13.93 -3.62 -0.61
C LYS A 185 13.69 -3.05 -2.01
N ASN A 186 13.93 -1.76 -2.16
CA ASN A 186 13.90 -1.08 -3.46
C ASN A 186 15.33 -1.08 -4.04
N VAL A 187 15.53 -1.84 -5.10
CA VAL A 187 16.79 -1.90 -5.85
C VAL A 187 16.58 -1.19 -7.16
N GLN A 188 17.19 0.00 -7.30
CA GLN A 188 17.14 0.80 -8.53
C GLN A 188 15.72 1.11 -9.03
N GLY A 189 14.77 1.33 -8.12
CA GLY A 189 13.38 1.65 -8.45
C GLY A 189 12.45 0.46 -8.52
N VAL A 190 12.95 -0.78 -8.39
CA VAL A 190 12.14 -2.00 -8.37
C VAL A 190 12.11 -2.59 -6.96
N TRP A 191 10.93 -2.94 -6.48
CA TRP A 191 10.78 -3.64 -5.20
C TRP A 191 10.89 -5.15 -5.34
N GLU A 192 11.66 -5.78 -4.44
CA GLU A 192 11.80 -7.23 -4.35
C GLU A 192 11.84 -7.70 -2.89
N TYR A 193 11.51 -8.98 -2.66
CA TYR A 193 11.69 -9.62 -1.35
C TYR A 193 13.17 -9.77 -1.01
N ASP A 194 13.53 -9.42 0.23
CA ASP A 194 14.85 -9.62 0.79
C ASP A 194 14.80 -10.83 1.72
N TRP A 195 15.09 -12.02 1.16
CA TRP A 195 15.03 -13.30 1.87
C TRP A 195 16.22 -13.54 2.84
N ASN A 196 17.10 -12.56 3.00
CA ASN A 196 18.27 -12.64 3.87
C ASN A 196 17.98 -12.26 5.35
#